data_AF-A0A9D1Q0Q8-F1
#
_entry.id   AF-A0A9D1Q0Q8-F1
#
_cell.length_a   1.000
_cell.length_b   1.000
_cell.length_c   1.000
_cell.angle_alpha   90.00
_cell.angle_beta   90.00
_cell.angle_gamma   90.00
#
_symmetry.space_group_name_H-M   'P 1'
#
loop_
_entity.id
_entity.type
_entity.pdbx_description
1 polymer ?
#
loop_
_entity_poly.entity_id
_entity_poly.type
_entity_poly.pdbx_seq_one_letter_code
_entity_poly.pdbx_strand_id
1 'polypeptide(L)' 'MELKKCKYRMRCELGACGNRADYTLRFARTGARSSLNLCTGCLTEIWALADRLTGAGDEA' A
#
# COMPACT_ATOMS: atom_id res chain seq x y z
N MET A 1 3.12 8.44 6.86
CA MET A 1 2.51 8.21 5.53
C MET A 1 1.01 8.21 5.72
N GLU A 2 0.23 8.42 4.68
CA GLU A 2 -1.24 8.45 4.78
C GLU A 2 -1.84 7.51 3.73
N LEU A 3 -2.69 6.58 4.16
CA LEU A 3 -3.43 5.70 3.25
C LEU A 3 -4.83 6.28 3.00
N LYS A 4 -5.14 6.62 1.75
CA LYS A 4 -6.46 7.12 1.35
C LYS A 4 -7.14 6.12 0.43
N LYS A 5 -8.47 6.10 0.40
CA LYS A 5 -9.19 5.42 -0.69
C LYS A 5 -8.82 6.04 -2.03
N CYS A 6 -8.54 5.19 -3.00
CA CYS A 6 -8.26 5.59 -4.37
C CYS A 6 -9.55 6.12 -5.00
N LYS A 7 -9.60 7.41 -5.33
CA LYS A 7 -10.79 8.05 -5.91
C LYS A 7 -10.95 7.78 -7.41
N TYR A 8 -9.86 7.43 -8.09
CA TYR A 8 -9.81 7.24 -9.53
C TYR A 8 -9.56 5.78 -9.88
N ARG A 9 -9.89 5.37 -11.11
CA ARG A 9 -9.70 3.98 -11.61
C ARG A 9 -8.23 3.70 -11.95
N MET A 10 -7.35 3.86 -10.97
CA MET A 10 -5.93 3.57 -11.09
C MET A 10 -5.69 2.05 -11.03
N ARG A 11 -4.63 1.59 -11.68
CA ARG A 11 -4.14 0.22 -11.51
C ARG A 11 -3.25 0.13 -10.27
N CYS A 12 -3.15 -1.06 -9.70
CA CYS A 12 -2.16 -1.34 -8.67
C CYS A 12 -0.75 -1.19 -9.27
N GLU A 13 0.06 -0.36 -8.64
CA GLU A 13 1.40 0.03 -9.11
C GLU A 13 2.50 -0.93 -8.62
N LEU A 14 2.16 -1.94 -7.81
CA LEU A 14 3.08 -3.05 -7.51
C LEU A 14 3.36 -3.95 -8.71
N GLY A 15 2.64 -3.78 -9.82
CA GLY A 15 2.96 -4.39 -11.11
C GLY A 15 2.58 -5.87 -11.25
N ALA A 16 2.60 -6.67 -10.18
CA ALA A 16 2.41 -8.12 -10.27
C ALA A 16 0.95 -8.58 -10.37
N CYS A 17 0.01 -7.89 -9.71
CA CYS A 17 -1.36 -8.40 -9.57
C CYS A 17 -2.32 -7.96 -10.69
N GLY A 18 -1.99 -6.96 -11.50
CA GLY A 18 -2.86 -6.43 -12.56
C GLY A 18 -4.20 -5.82 -12.10
N ASN A 19 -4.50 -5.85 -10.80
CA ASN A 19 -5.77 -5.41 -10.22
C ASN A 19 -5.93 -3.89 -10.21
N ARG A 20 -7.15 -3.42 -9.98
CA ARG A 20 -7.43 -2.00 -9.70
C ARG A 20 -6.99 -1.64 -8.29
N ALA A 21 -6.53 -0.41 -8.11
CA ALA A 21 -6.17 0.10 -6.81
C ALA A 21 -7.42 0.49 -6.01
N ASP A 22 -7.43 0.09 -4.74
CA ASP A 22 -8.44 0.47 -3.75
C ASP A 22 -7.95 1.63 -2.89
N TYR A 23 -6.62 1.75 -2.75
CA TYR A 23 -5.96 2.72 -1.89
C TYR A 23 -4.83 3.46 -2.60
N THR A 24 -4.55 4.67 -2.13
CA THR A 24 -3.41 5.49 -2.51
C THR A 24 -2.63 5.80 -1.23
N LEU A 25 -1.40 5.29 -1.14
CA LEU A 25 -0.45 5.62 -0.09
C LEU A 25 0.25 6.92 -0.45
N ARG A 26 0.16 7.95 0.39
CA ARG A 26 0.89 9.22 0.25
C ARG A 26 2.08 9.24 1.20
N PHE A 27 3.25 9.50 0.64
CA PHE A 27 4.49 9.63 1.42
C PHE A 27 4.57 11.02 2.06
N ALA A 28 5.09 11.09 3.29
CA ALA A 28 5.11 12.32 4.08
C ALA A 28 6.12 13.37 3.59
N ARG A 29 7.22 12.93 2.95
CA ARG A 29 8.26 13.80 2.38
C ARG A 29 8.85 13.17 1.12
N THR A 30 8.21 13.33 -0.03
CA THR A 30 8.85 13.10 -1.33
C THR A 30 8.29 14.10 -2.36
N GLY A 31 9.10 14.44 -3.38
CA GLY A 31 8.75 15.40 -4.44
C GLY A 31 7.57 14.96 -5.33
N ALA A 32 7.37 15.61 -6.48
CA ALA A 32 6.15 15.66 -7.31
C ALA A 32 5.42 14.34 -7.71
N ARG A 33 5.88 13.16 -7.32
CA ARG A 33 5.19 11.86 -7.47
C ARG A 33 5.25 11.02 -6.20
N SER A 34 4.70 11.56 -5.13
CA SER A 34 4.75 11.01 -3.76
C SER A 34 3.57 10.12 -3.40
N SER A 35 3.05 9.33 -4.35
CA SER A 35 1.95 8.42 -4.07
C SER A 35 2.06 7.08 -4.77
N LEU A 36 1.65 6.01 -4.09
CA LEU A 36 1.58 4.65 -4.61
C LEU A 36 0.14 4.15 -4.59
N ASN A 37 -0.38 3.68 -5.72
CA ASN A 37 -1.73 3.11 -5.84
C ASN A 37 -1.68 1.60 -5.62
N LEU A 38 -2.45 1.09 -4.66
CA LEU A 38 -2.41 -0.29 -4.20
C LEU A 38 -3.80 -0.92 -4.17
N CYS A 39 -3.91 -2.17 -4.62
CA CYS A 39 -5.09 -2.99 -4.36
C CYS A 39 -5.04 -3.55 -2.93
N THR A 40 -6.19 -3.94 -2.41
CA THR A 40 -6.30 -4.49 -1.05
C THR A 40 -5.46 -5.77 -0.88
N GLY A 41 -5.45 -6.66 -1.88
CA GLY A 41 -4.69 -7.93 -1.80
C GLY A 41 -3.20 -7.69 -1.59
N CYS A 42 -2.58 -6.85 -2.42
CA CYS A 42 -1.16 -6.56 -2.28
C CYS A 42 -0.84 -5.76 -1.00
N LEU A 43 -1.77 -4.92 -0.53
CA LEU A 43 -1.57 -4.22 0.74
C LEU A 43 -1.53 -5.21 1.91
N THR A 44 -2.40 -6.22 1.91
CA THR A 44 -2.41 -7.29 2.92
C THR A 44 -1.12 -8.12 2.87
N GLU A 45 -0.64 -8.47 1.67
CA GLU A 45 0.63 -9.19 1.52
C GLU A 45 1.81 -8.38 2.07
N ILE A 46 1.87 -7.08 1.77
CA ILE A 46 2.89 -6.19 2.33
C ILE A 46 2.82 -6.15 3.85
N TRP A 47 1.62 -6.03 4.41
CA TRP A 47 1.44 -6.03 5.86
C TRP A 47 1.92 -7.33 6.49
N ALA A 48 1.58 -8.49 5.92
CA ALA A 48 2.05 -9.78 6.41
C ALA A 48 3.58 -9.94 6.30
N LEU A 49 4.21 -9.41 5.24
CA LEU A 49 5.67 -9.40 5.11
C LEU A 49 6.33 -8.48 6.13
N ALA A 50 5.76 -7.28 6.33
CA ALA A 50 6.25 -6.33 7.32
C ALA A 50 6.16 -6.91 8.73
N ASP A 51 5.01 -7.49 9.09
CA ASP A 51 4.77 -8.13 10.38
C ASP A 51 5.81 -9.21 10.70
N ARG A 52 6.09 -10.10 9.73
CA ARG A 52 7.14 -11.13 9.86
C ARG A 52 8.55 -10.56 10.04
N LEU A 53 8.84 -9.40 9.47
CA LEU A 53 10.15 -8.75 9.57
C LEU A 53 10.30 -7.97 10.88
N THR A 54 9.22 -7.37 11.38
CA THR A 54 9.27 -6.51 12.56
C THR A 54 8.87 -7.23 13.84
N GLY A 55 8.35 -8.46 13.77
CA GLY A 55 7.86 -9.20 14.93
C GLY A 55 6.73 -8.48 15.66
N ALA A 56 5.95 -7.64 14.97
CA ALA A 56 4.93 -6.79 15.57
C ALA A 56 3.60 -7.52 15.82
N GLY A 57 3.71 -8.82 16.12
CA GLY A 57 2.63 -9.74 16.43
C GLY A 57 2.81 -10.40 17.80
N ASP A 58 3.55 -9.77 18.72
CA ASP A 58 3.65 -10.18 20.12
C ASP A 58 3.66 -8.94 21.02
N GLU A 59 2.48 -8.34 21.22
CA GLU A 59 2.09 -7.68 22.47
C GLU A 59 0.55 -7.51 22.48
N ALA A 60 -0.03 -7.92 23.61
CA ALA A 60 -1.44 -8.24 23.88
C ALA A 60 -2.46 -7.10 23.68
#